data_AF-A0AA37UGG5-F1
#
_entry.id   AF-A0AA37UGG5-F1
#
_cell.length_a   1.000
_cell.length_b   1.000
_cell.length_c   1.000
_cell.angle_alpha   90.00
_cell.angle_beta   90.00
_cell.angle_gamma   90.00
#
_symmetry.space_group_name_H-M   'P 1'
#
loop_
_entity.id
_entity.type
_entity.pdbx_description
1 polymer ?
#
loop_
_entity_poly.entity_id
_entity_poly.type
_entity_poly.pdbx_seq_one_letter_code
_entity_poly.pdbx_strand_id
1 'polypeptide(L)'
;MLDQNLEFNAVRVAQPFHDRLHVWPDVILPDLRIALEWDTTGRIGDEHVGHRERSDRLKDRLLRRVGWEVVRLRGEGLRPIGPYDLDARGVSGAFVERIVDRCCEIRGELFVTAYRR
;
A
#
# COMPACT_ATOMS: atom_id res chain seq x y z
N MET A 1 20.28 12.69 -11.03
CA MET A 1 19.44 12.71 -9.81
C MET A 1 18.06 13.12 -10.27
N LEU A 2 17.08 12.21 -10.24
CA LEU A 2 15.70 12.56 -10.63
C LEU A 2 15.10 13.42 -9.52
N ASP A 3 14.66 14.62 -9.88
CA ASP A 3 13.88 15.49 -9.00
C ASP A 3 12.47 14.90 -8.86
N GLN A 4 12.30 14.00 -7.89
CA GLN A 4 11.01 13.41 -7.59
C GLN A 4 10.30 14.33 -6.60
N ASN A 5 9.28 15.06 -7.09
CA ASN A 5 8.37 15.77 -6.22
C ASN A 5 7.52 14.75 -5.44
N LEU A 6 7.95 14.43 -4.22
CA LEU A 6 7.31 13.48 -3.31
C LEU A 6 6.08 14.08 -2.59
N GLU A 7 5.65 15.30 -2.91
CA GLU A 7 4.44 15.87 -2.29
C GLU A 7 3.17 15.17 -2.78
N PHE A 8 3.18 14.64 -4.01
CA PHE A 8 1.97 14.11 -4.64
C PHE A 8 1.43 12.84 -4.00
N ASN A 9 2.27 12.03 -3.33
CA ASN A 9 1.87 10.81 -2.62
C ASN A 9 1.92 10.94 -1.09
N ALA A 10 2.17 12.13 -0.54
CA ALA A 10 2.26 12.32 0.90
C ALA A 10 0.89 12.22 1.58
N VAL A 11 0.76 11.32 2.55
CA VAL A 11 -0.45 11.17 3.39
C VAL A 11 -0.17 11.64 4.80
N ARG A 12 -0.95 12.61 5.29
CA ARG A 12 -0.87 13.10 6.67
C ARG A 12 -1.55 12.13 7.63
N VAL A 13 -0.79 11.67 8.63
CA VAL A 13 -1.25 10.77 9.69
C VAL A 13 -1.45 11.52 11.02
N ALA A 14 -2.24 10.93 11.92
CA ALA A 14 -2.60 11.56 13.19
C ALA A 14 -1.50 11.48 14.27
N GLN A 15 -0.51 10.60 14.10
CA GLN A 15 0.60 10.41 15.03
C GLN A 15 1.90 10.23 14.24
N PRO A 16 3.06 10.64 14.78
CA PRO A 16 4.33 10.51 14.08
C PRO A 16 4.66 9.06 13.72
N PHE A 17 5.19 8.87 12.51
CA PHE A 17 5.84 7.66 12.04
C PHE A 17 7.27 8.01 11.64
N HIS A 18 8.27 7.43 12.31
CA HIS A 18 9.68 7.83 12.17
C HIS A 18 9.87 9.36 12.24
N ASP A 19 9.33 9.97 13.32
CA ASP A 19 9.40 11.40 13.62
C ASP A 19 8.74 12.34 12.60
N ARG A 20 7.92 11.81 11.67
CA ARG A 20 7.20 12.59 10.65
C ARG A 20 5.69 12.37 10.72
N LEU A 21 4.93 13.43 10.43
CA LEU A 21 3.46 13.37 10.30
C LEU A 21 2.98 13.06 8.87
N HIS A 22 3.90 12.96 7.91
CA HIS A 22 3.61 12.48 6.57
C HIS A 22 4.26 11.12 6.37
N VAL A 23 3.54 10.24 5.68
CA VAL A 23 4.05 8.98 5.14
C VAL A 23 3.87 8.97 3.64
N TRP A 24 4.70 8.19 2.93
CA TRP A 24 4.75 8.13 1.48
C TRP A 24 4.52 6.69 1.02
N PRO A 25 3.27 6.27 0.78
CA PRO A 25 3.00 5.01 0.11
C PRO A 25 3.52 5.03 -1.32
N ASP A 26 3.84 3.85 -1.87
CA ASP A 26 4.38 3.74 -3.24
C ASP A 26 3.40 4.29 -4.27
N VAL A 27 2.11 3.98 -4.11
CA VAL A 27 1.03 4.51 -4.93
C VAL A 27 -0.15 4.87 -4.05
N ILE A 28 -0.81 5.99 -4.36
CA ILE A 28 -2.08 6.36 -3.74
C ILE A 28 -3.17 6.49 -4.81
N LEU A 29 -4.39 6.10 -4.43
CA LEU A 29 -5.63 6.33 -5.15
C LEU A 29 -6.47 7.29 -4.30
N PRO A 30 -6.30 8.63 -4.45
CA PRO A 30 -6.82 9.61 -3.49
C PRO A 30 -8.35 9.58 -3.37
N ASP A 31 -9.04 9.48 -4.50
CA ASP A 31 -10.50 9.46 -4.55
C ASP A 31 -11.09 8.22 -3.86
N LEU A 32 -10.34 7.11 -3.90
CA LEU A 32 -10.70 5.87 -3.21
C LEU A 32 -10.14 5.80 -1.80
N ARG A 33 -9.25 6.70 -1.38
CA ARG A 33 -8.49 6.60 -0.12
C ARG A 33 -7.87 5.21 0.07
N ILE A 34 -7.19 4.72 -0.96
CA ILE A 34 -6.44 3.45 -0.94
C ILE A 34 -4.97 3.75 -1.20
N ALA A 35 -4.09 3.19 -0.37
CA ALA A 35 -2.65 3.18 -0.54
C ALA A 35 -2.19 1.78 -0.96
N LEU A 36 -1.34 1.70 -1.99
CA LEU A 36 -0.68 0.48 -2.40
C LEU A 36 0.79 0.52 -1.94
N GLU A 37 1.28 -0.61 -1.47
CA GLU A 37 2.64 -0.79 -0.97
C GLU A 37 3.23 -2.04 -1.61
N TRP A 38 4.38 -1.91 -2.26
CA TRP A 38 5.09 -3.02 -2.88
C TRP A 38 6.18 -3.53 -1.94
N ASP A 39 5.98 -4.73 -1.41
CA ASP A 39 6.89 -5.30 -0.43
C ASP A 39 7.76 -6.38 -1.07
N THR A 40 9.08 -6.28 -0.92
CA THR A 40 10.03 -7.35 -1.28
C THR A 40 10.96 -7.64 -0.11
N THR A 41 11.46 -8.86 0.03
CA THR A 41 12.44 -9.18 1.08
C THR A 41 13.80 -8.48 0.88
N GLY A 42 13.98 -7.74 -0.20
CA GLY A 42 15.23 -7.09 -0.57
C GLY A 42 16.32 -8.12 -0.88
N ARG A 43 17.51 -7.64 -1.27
CA ARG A 43 18.63 -8.52 -1.66
C ARG A 43 19.18 -9.35 -0.48
N ILE A 44 19.05 -8.85 0.74
CA ILE A 44 19.64 -9.44 1.96
C ILE A 44 18.59 -10.21 2.77
N GLY A 45 17.30 -10.11 2.42
CA GLY A 45 16.24 -10.92 3.01
C GLY A 45 15.65 -10.37 4.32
N ASP A 46 15.97 -9.14 4.70
CA ASP A 46 15.58 -8.54 5.98
C ASP A 46 14.50 -7.46 5.85
N GLU A 47 14.08 -7.12 4.63
CA GLU A 47 12.97 -6.20 4.36
C GLU A 47 11.63 -6.87 4.67
N HIS A 48 10.73 -6.10 5.31
CA HIS A 48 9.36 -6.51 5.67
C HIS A 48 9.22 -7.80 6.50
N VAL A 49 10.28 -8.20 7.21
CA VAL A 49 10.27 -9.30 8.18
C VAL A 49 10.59 -8.79 9.60
N GLY A 50 10.14 -9.53 10.62
CA GLY A 50 10.48 -9.26 12.03
C GLY A 50 10.17 -7.83 12.48
N HIS A 51 11.21 -7.06 12.88
CA HIS A 51 11.05 -5.67 13.32
C HIS A 51 10.53 -4.74 12.22
N ARG A 52 10.93 -4.97 10.96
CA ARG A 52 10.45 -4.15 9.84
C ARG A 52 8.97 -4.42 9.57
N GLU A 53 8.51 -5.67 9.68
CA GLU A 53 7.08 -6.01 9.62
C GLU A 53 6.27 -5.30 10.72
N ARG A 54 6.81 -5.17 11.94
CA ARG A 54 6.14 -4.43 13.01
C ARG A 54 5.98 -2.94 12.66
N SER A 55 7.02 -2.35 12.04
CA SER A 55 6.96 -0.98 11.53
C SER A 55 5.92 -0.83 10.42
N ASP A 56 5.83 -1.80 9.51
CA ASP A 56 4.81 -1.87 8.46
C ASP A 56 3.39 -1.90 9.02
N ARG A 57 3.13 -2.76 10.00
CA ARG A 57 1.83 -2.84 10.68
C ARG A 57 1.47 -1.52 11.38
N LEU A 58 2.46 -0.80 11.92
CA LEU A 58 2.24 0.52 12.52
C LEU A 58 1.88 1.55 11.46
N LYS A 59 2.61 1.59 10.34
CA LYS A 59 2.30 2.47 9.19
C LYS A 59 0.86 2.26 8.72
N ASP A 60 0.47 1.00 8.52
CA ASP A 60 -0.88 0.68 8.04
C ASP A 60 -1.97 1.10 9.04
N ARG A 61 -1.72 0.92 10.34
CA ARG A 61 -2.65 1.36 11.39
C ARG A 61 -2.80 2.89 11.38
N LEU A 62 -1.72 3.63 11.16
CA LEU A 62 -1.74 5.08 11.11
C LEU A 62 -2.50 5.59 9.88
N LEU A 63 -2.30 4.98 8.71
CA LEU A 63 -3.06 5.24 7.49
C LEU A 63 -4.56 4.98 7.71
N ARG A 64 -4.93 3.83 8.28
CA ARG A 64 -6.33 3.48 8.59
C ARG A 64 -7.01 4.45 9.54
N ARG A 65 -6.29 4.99 10.53
CA ARG A 65 -6.83 6.00 11.45
C ARG A 65 -7.20 7.32 10.77
N VAL A 66 -6.63 7.63 9.62
CA VAL A 66 -6.97 8.82 8.82
C VAL A 66 -7.80 8.49 7.58
N GLY A 67 -8.50 7.35 7.60
CA GLY A 67 -9.48 6.95 6.58
C GLY A 67 -8.90 6.29 5.34
N TRP A 68 -7.60 5.98 5.32
CA TRP A 68 -6.97 5.26 4.21
C TRP A 68 -6.99 3.75 4.43
N GLU A 69 -7.31 2.97 3.41
CA GLU A 69 -7.05 1.53 3.44
C GLU A 69 -5.71 1.21 2.76
N VAL A 70 -5.09 0.09 3.15
CA VAL A 70 -3.79 -0.32 2.60
C VAL A 70 -3.90 -1.69 1.94
N VAL A 71 -3.40 -1.79 0.72
CA VAL A 71 -3.24 -3.05 -0.03
C VAL A 71 -1.75 -3.29 -0.22
N ARG A 72 -1.20 -4.30 0.46
CA ARG A 72 0.20 -4.69 0.28
C ARG A 72 0.33 -5.74 -0.82
N LEU A 73 1.26 -5.50 -1.74
CA LEU A 73 1.64 -6.36 -2.84
C LEU A 73 2.88 -7.12 -2.37
N ARG A 74 2.66 -8.29 -1.76
CA ARG A 74 3.66 -9.06 -1.01
C ARG A 74 4.44 -9.96 -1.97
N GLY A 75 5.73 -9.70 -2.13
CA GLY A 75 6.64 -10.53 -2.90
C GLY A 75 6.87 -11.93 -2.31
N GLU A 76 7.69 -12.73 -3.01
CA GLU A 76 7.96 -14.12 -2.62
C GLU A 76 8.47 -14.24 -1.17
N GLY A 77 7.93 -15.22 -0.45
CA GLY A 77 8.31 -15.53 0.94
C GLY A 77 7.65 -14.61 1.99
N LEU A 78 6.99 -13.53 1.58
CA LEU A 78 6.30 -12.63 2.50
C LEU A 78 4.86 -13.10 2.75
N ARG A 79 4.53 -13.34 4.02
CA ARG A 79 3.16 -13.65 4.42
C ARG A 79 2.30 -12.38 4.40
N PRO A 80 0.99 -12.51 4.15
CA PRO A 80 0.02 -11.43 4.38
C PRO A 80 0.08 -10.93 5.83
N ILE A 81 -0.03 -9.61 5.99
CA ILE A 81 -0.11 -8.95 7.30
C ILE A 81 -1.39 -8.12 7.45
N GLY A 82 -2.04 -7.78 6.34
CA GLY A 82 -3.34 -7.13 6.25
C GLY A 82 -4.40 -8.01 5.57
N PRO A 83 -5.70 -7.66 5.73
CA PRO A 83 -6.82 -8.45 5.18
C PRO A 83 -6.91 -8.37 3.65
N TYR A 84 -6.30 -7.35 3.05
CA TYR A 84 -6.42 -7.02 1.63
C TYR A 84 -5.15 -7.31 0.83
N ASP A 85 -4.13 -7.88 1.46
CA ASP A 85 -2.84 -8.14 0.83
C ASP A 85 -2.99 -9.11 -0.35
N LEU A 86 -2.08 -8.98 -1.32
CA LEU A 86 -2.02 -9.79 -2.53
C LEU A 86 -0.61 -10.39 -2.67
N ASP A 87 -0.52 -11.69 -2.96
CA ASP A 87 0.72 -12.33 -3.42
C ASP A 87 1.11 -11.76 -4.79
N ALA A 88 2.29 -11.14 -4.84
CA ALA A 88 2.86 -10.42 -5.97
C ALA A 88 4.08 -11.17 -6.52
N ARG A 89 3.89 -11.90 -7.62
CA ARG A 89 4.97 -12.64 -8.31
C ARG A 89 5.57 -11.87 -9.49
N GLY A 90 5.14 -10.63 -9.67
CA GLY A 90 5.46 -9.77 -10.81
C GLY A 90 4.25 -8.96 -11.27
N VAL A 91 4.50 -7.97 -12.13
CA VAL A 91 3.44 -7.11 -12.70
C VAL A 91 2.93 -7.73 -14.00
N SER A 92 1.65 -8.07 -14.04
CA SER A 92 0.94 -8.57 -15.23
C SER A 92 -0.47 -7.98 -15.30
N GLY A 93 -1.12 -8.03 -16.47
CA GLY A 93 -2.51 -7.57 -16.60
C GLY A 93 -3.45 -8.27 -15.62
N ALA A 94 -3.33 -9.59 -15.46
CA ALA A 94 -4.12 -10.35 -14.49
C ALA A 94 -3.83 -9.93 -13.04
N PHE A 95 -2.59 -9.54 -12.71
CA PHE A 95 -2.27 -9.03 -11.39
C PHE A 95 -2.89 -7.65 -11.14
N VAL A 96 -2.90 -6.78 -12.16
CA VAL A 96 -3.56 -5.46 -12.09
C VAL A 96 -5.07 -5.64 -11.87
N GLU A 97 -5.72 -6.57 -12.56
CA GLU A 97 -7.15 -6.86 -12.35
C GLU A 97 -7.43 -7.31 -10.90
N ARG A 98 -6.56 -8.13 -10.30
CA ARG A 98 -6.68 -8.50 -8.87
C ARG A 98 -6.56 -7.31 -7.92
N ILE A 99 -5.75 -6.30 -8.27
CA ILE A 99 -5.68 -5.04 -7.51
C ILE A 99 -7.00 -4.28 -7.65
N VAL A 100 -7.57 -4.21 -8.86
CA VAL A 100 -8.88 -3.57 -9.10
C VAL A 100 -9.99 -4.28 -8.33
N ASP A 101 -10.03 -5.61 -8.35
CA ASP A 101 -10.98 -6.41 -7.56
C ASP A 101 -10.85 -6.07 -6.07
N ARG A 102 -9.62 -5.93 -5.58
CA ARG A 102 -9.40 -5.55 -4.18
C ARG A 102 -9.89 -4.14 -3.86
N CYS A 103 -9.71 -3.19 -4.77
CA CYS A 103 -10.30 -1.87 -4.64
C CYS A 103 -11.84 -1.94 -4.58
N CYS A 104 -12.47 -2.79 -5.41
CA CYS A 104 -13.91 -3.01 -5.41
C CYS A 104 -14.39 -3.60 -4.06
N GLU A 105 -13.65 -4.55 -3.48
CA GLU A 105 -13.96 -5.08 -2.14
C GLU A 105 -13.92 -3.99 -1.05
N ILE A 106 -12.98 -3.04 -1.15
CA ILE A 106 -12.76 -2.01 -0.14
C ILE A 106 -13.74 -0.83 -0.24
N ARG A 107 -14.10 -0.41 -1.46
CA ARG A 107 -14.91 0.80 -1.72
C ARG A 107 -16.22 0.57 -2.44
N GLY A 108 -16.47 -0.65 -2.91
CA GLY A 108 -17.64 -0.99 -3.70
C GLY A 108 -17.38 -0.86 -5.20
N GLU A 109 -17.95 -1.80 -5.95
CA GLU A 109 -17.76 -1.94 -7.40
C GLU A 109 -18.14 -0.68 -8.19
N LEU A 110 -19.25 -0.02 -7.83
CA LEU A 110 -19.74 1.18 -8.52
C LEU A 110 -18.72 2.31 -8.54
N PHE A 111 -18.04 2.56 -7.41
CA PHE A 111 -17.07 3.65 -7.30
C PHE A 111 -15.79 3.36 -8.07
N VAL A 112 -15.36 2.11 -8.12
CA VAL A 112 -14.12 1.71 -8.78
C VAL A 112 -14.29 1.59 -10.28
N THR A 113 -15.39 1.00 -10.73
CA THR A 113 -15.66 0.82 -12.17
C THR A 113 -15.88 2.15 -12.90
N ALA A 114 -16.23 3.23 -12.21
CA ALA A 114 -16.29 4.58 -12.76
C ALA A 114 -14.95 5.09 -13.34
N TYR A 115 -13.82 4.49 -12.96
CA TYR A 115 -12.49 4.83 -13.49
C TYR A 115 -12.09 4.02 -14.73
N ARG A 116 -12.86 2.99 -15.12
CA ARG A 116 -12.60 2.22 -16.35
C ARG A 116 -12.94 3.08 -17.57
N ARG A 117 -11.96 3.28 -18.45
CA ARG A 117 -12.08 4.03 -19.71
C ARG A 117 -11.70 3.15 -20.89
#